data_AF-A0A1B3SJ99-F1
#
_entry.id   AF-A0A1B3SJ99-F1
#
_cell.length_a   1.000
_cell.length_b   1.000
_cell.length_c   1.000
_cell.angle_alpha   90.00
_cell.angle_beta   90.00
_cell.angle_gamma   90.00
#
_symmetry.space_group_name_H-M   'P 1'
#
loop_
_entity.id
_entity.type
_entity.pdbx_description
1 polymer ?
#
loop_
_entity_poly.entity_id
_entity_poly.type
_entity_poly.pdbx_seq_one_letter_code
_entity_poly.pdbx_strand_id
1 'polypeptide(L)'
;MNQWIFKKLAYLKTNYRVVILKLFLLISGMFLMALGIRLYIPTQIGASQVDFSIYTMIGLKSGTTGIFENNNQVLEQYYANFLTYFYIGLTFIAAIFSTISTIKEFKSTKDKTIWINYTFKILFDVIITFLLPQIVNLFNDLISSNSILNLLRDDFSGQNSPGKAAWFFLLAYIIYIVGICLWVKSTWALGPYNSICSEFVRLTKIKYGASRFICDILMILPGVLFFGLITNGDKLSFFFTNFSIATMVFLFLTGPICNTLIKRLDKVLDYNKLTK
;
A
#
# COMPACT_ATOMS: atom_id res chain seq x y z
N MET A 1 -29.60 -16.76 -4.89
CA MET A 1 -28.56 -16.13 -5.73
C MET A 1 -29.16 -15.13 -6.72
N ASN A 2 -30.13 -15.54 -7.55
CA ASN A 2 -30.77 -14.66 -8.56
C ASN A 2 -31.33 -13.35 -7.98
N GLN A 3 -32.08 -13.39 -6.86
CA GLN A 3 -32.61 -12.18 -6.23
C GLN A 3 -31.52 -11.19 -5.75
N TRP A 4 -30.36 -11.69 -5.32
CA TRP A 4 -29.23 -10.84 -4.93
C TRP A 4 -28.63 -10.14 -6.15
N ILE A 5 -28.47 -10.87 -7.27
CA ILE A 5 -27.97 -10.33 -8.54
C ILE A 5 -28.90 -9.24 -9.06
N PHE A 6 -30.22 -9.50 -9.12
CA PHE A 6 -31.20 -8.50 -9.54
C PHE A 6 -31.18 -7.24 -8.68
N LYS A 7 -31.06 -7.37 -7.35
CA LYS A 7 -30.92 -6.22 -6.45
C LYS A 7 -29.65 -5.41 -6.72
N LYS A 8 -28.52 -6.08 -7.02
CA LYS A 8 -27.26 -5.40 -7.35
C LYS A 8 -27.30 -4.71 -8.72
N LEU A 9 -27.89 -5.35 -9.72
CA LEU A 9 -28.08 -4.75 -11.05
C LEU A 9 -29.02 -3.54 -11.00
N ALA A 10 -30.12 -3.64 -10.24
CA ALA A 10 -31.02 -2.51 -10.00
C ALA A 10 -30.28 -1.37 -9.29
N TYR A 11 -29.49 -1.66 -8.26
CA TYR A 11 -28.66 -0.65 -7.58
C TYR A 11 -27.67 0.01 -8.54
N LEU A 12 -26.98 -0.75 -9.39
CA LEU A 12 -26.03 -0.24 -10.39
C LEU A 12 -26.71 0.72 -11.37
N LYS A 13 -27.90 0.36 -11.86
CA LYS A 13 -28.66 1.17 -12.82
C LYS A 13 -29.12 2.49 -12.20
N THR A 14 -29.60 2.45 -10.96
CA THR A 14 -30.14 3.61 -10.24
C THR A 14 -29.02 4.52 -9.71
N ASN A 15 -27.88 3.95 -9.30
CA ASN A 15 -26.77 4.66 -8.65
C ASN A 15 -25.47 4.71 -9.49
N TYR A 16 -25.60 4.71 -10.81
CA TYR A 16 -24.45 4.64 -11.72
C TYR A 16 -23.41 5.76 -11.48
N ARG A 17 -23.84 6.96 -11.06
CA ARG A 17 -22.93 8.08 -10.75
C ARG A 17 -21.99 7.77 -9.58
N VAL A 18 -22.55 7.20 -8.50
CA VAL A 18 -21.77 6.77 -7.33
C VAL A 18 -20.79 5.67 -7.73
N VAL A 19 -21.24 4.74 -8.57
CA VAL A 19 -20.42 3.63 -9.08
C VAL A 19 -19.24 4.12 -9.90
N ILE A 20 -19.48 5.02 -10.86
CA ILE A 20 -18.43 5.63 -11.68
C ILE A 20 -17.43 6.40 -10.81
N LEU A 21 -17.92 7.19 -9.85
CA LEU A 21 -17.05 7.93 -8.94
C LEU A 21 -16.18 6.98 -8.10
N LYS A 22 -16.75 5.91 -7.54
CA LYS A 22 -16.00 4.89 -6.79
C LYS A 22 -14.94 4.23 -7.66
N LEU A 23 -15.28 3.89 -8.90
CA LEU A 23 -14.31 3.30 -9.84
C LEU A 23 -13.17 4.28 -10.17
N PHE A 24 -13.50 5.55 -10.41
CA PHE A 24 -12.50 6.59 -10.63
C PHE A 24 -11.57 6.74 -9.41
N LEU A 25 -12.12 6.82 -8.19
CA LEU A 25 -11.35 6.93 -6.94
C LEU A 25 -10.47 5.69 -6.70
N LEU A 26 -10.95 4.50 -7.05
CA LEU A 26 -10.20 3.25 -6.95
C LEU A 26 -8.99 3.27 -7.89
N ILE A 27 -9.22 3.51 -9.18
CA ILE A 27 -8.15 3.50 -10.21
C ILE A 27 -7.16 4.64 -9.93
N SER A 28 -7.64 5.88 -9.77
CA SER A 28 -6.76 7.02 -9.49
C SER A 28 -5.99 6.85 -8.19
N GLY A 29 -6.61 6.29 -7.14
CA GLY A 29 -5.95 6.01 -5.88
C GLY A 29 -4.79 5.02 -6.02
N MET A 30 -5.01 3.90 -6.72
CA MET A 30 -3.96 2.91 -6.97
C MET A 30 -2.81 3.47 -7.79
N PHE A 31 -3.10 4.23 -8.86
CA PHE A 31 -2.08 4.83 -9.71
C PHE A 31 -1.27 5.90 -8.99
N LEU A 32 -1.92 6.80 -8.23
CA LEU A 32 -1.21 7.82 -7.45
C LEU A 32 -0.36 7.20 -6.34
N MET A 33 -0.85 6.15 -5.68
CA MET A 33 -0.05 5.44 -4.68
C MET A 33 1.20 4.81 -5.32
N ALA A 34 1.05 4.10 -6.45
CA ALA A 34 2.17 3.50 -7.17
C ALA A 34 3.16 4.55 -7.71
N LEU A 35 2.66 5.67 -8.21
CA LEU A 35 3.49 6.81 -8.60
C LEU A 35 4.29 7.36 -7.41
N GLY A 36 3.63 7.54 -6.25
CA GLY A 36 4.30 7.98 -5.02
C GLY A 36 5.46 7.05 -4.65
N ILE A 37 5.22 5.73 -4.69
CA ILE A 37 6.26 4.70 -4.49
C ILE A 37 7.43 4.93 -5.45
N ARG A 38 7.16 4.99 -6.75
CA ARG A 38 8.18 5.17 -7.76
C ARG A 38 9.05 6.41 -7.53
N LEU A 39 8.43 7.52 -7.11
CA LEU A 39 9.09 8.80 -6.92
C LEU A 39 9.98 8.85 -5.68
N TYR A 40 9.60 8.21 -4.56
CA TYR A 40 10.45 8.27 -3.35
C TYR A 40 11.57 7.24 -3.33
N ILE A 41 11.44 6.07 -3.98
CA ILE A 41 12.47 5.02 -3.94
C ILE A 41 13.88 5.57 -4.29
N PRO A 42 14.07 6.32 -5.39
CA PRO A 42 15.38 6.85 -5.76
C PRO A 42 15.92 7.93 -4.83
N THR A 43 15.10 8.49 -3.94
CA THR A 43 15.56 9.54 -2.99
C THR A 43 16.50 8.97 -1.93
N GLN A 44 16.46 7.66 -1.68
CA GLN A 44 17.27 6.96 -0.66
C GLN A 44 17.19 7.55 0.76
N ILE A 45 16.21 8.41 1.03
CA ILE A 45 16.02 9.03 2.34
C ILE A 45 15.29 8.10 3.30
N GLY A 46 14.63 7.08 2.78
CA GLY A 46 14.01 6.00 3.55
C GLY A 46 13.06 5.18 2.69
N ALA A 47 12.64 4.05 3.25
CA ALA A 47 11.71 3.12 2.62
C ALA A 47 10.37 3.14 3.37
N SER A 48 9.26 2.84 2.68
CA SER A 48 8.04 2.49 3.43
C SER A 48 8.30 1.21 4.23
N GLN A 49 7.46 0.94 5.23
CA GLN A 49 7.52 -0.28 6.03
C GLN A 49 7.42 -1.56 5.19
N VAL A 50 6.66 -1.51 4.09
CA VAL A 50 6.57 -2.61 3.13
C VAL A 50 7.89 -2.73 2.37
N ASP A 51 8.41 -1.61 1.85
CA ASP A 51 9.64 -1.61 1.08
C ASP A 51 10.85 -2.05 1.89
N PHE A 52 10.95 -1.66 3.16
CA PHE A 52 12.03 -2.14 4.03
C PHE A 52 12.07 -3.67 4.10
N SER A 53 10.90 -4.30 4.24
CA SER A 53 10.76 -5.75 4.18
C SER A 53 11.10 -6.31 2.79
N ILE A 54 10.67 -5.66 1.71
CA ILE A 54 11.02 -6.05 0.33
C ILE A 54 12.53 -5.99 0.09
N TYR A 55 13.16 -4.87 0.43
CA TYR A 55 14.59 -4.63 0.26
C TYR A 55 15.42 -5.62 1.05
N THR A 56 14.98 -5.96 2.26
CA THR A 56 15.60 -7.01 3.06
C THR A 56 15.54 -8.36 2.35
N MET A 57 14.39 -8.74 1.80
CA MET A 57 14.24 -10.00 1.06
C MET A 57 15.07 -10.02 -0.23
N ILE A 58 15.18 -8.89 -0.94
CA ILE A 58 16.08 -8.74 -2.10
C ILE A 58 17.54 -8.85 -1.67
N GLY A 59 17.92 -8.24 -0.53
CA GLY A 59 19.26 -8.36 0.05
C GLY A 59 19.62 -9.81 0.41
N LEU A 60 18.67 -10.57 0.97
CA LEU A 60 18.84 -12.00 1.22
C LEU A 60 19.05 -12.79 -0.08
N LYS A 61 18.26 -12.50 -1.11
CA LYS A 61 18.36 -13.19 -2.41
C LYS A 61 19.66 -12.89 -3.14
N SER A 62 20.11 -11.65 -3.09
CA SER A 62 21.37 -11.20 -3.72
C SER A 62 22.60 -11.51 -2.86
N GLY A 63 22.42 -11.81 -1.58
CA GLY A 63 23.50 -12.07 -0.64
C GLY A 63 24.30 -10.83 -0.26
N THR A 64 23.79 -9.62 -0.50
CA THR A 64 24.49 -8.37 -0.21
C THR A 64 23.54 -7.26 0.22
N THR A 65 24.01 -6.37 1.10
CA THR A 65 23.31 -5.13 1.45
C THR A 65 23.58 -3.98 0.48
N GLY A 66 24.58 -4.11 -0.41
CA GLY A 66 24.99 -3.08 -1.37
C GLY A 66 24.06 -2.89 -2.59
N ILE A 67 22.79 -3.29 -2.49
CA ILE A 67 21.81 -3.21 -3.60
C ILE A 67 21.50 -1.76 -4.03
N PHE A 68 21.77 -0.77 -3.18
CA PHE A 68 21.55 0.66 -3.47
C PHE A 68 22.80 1.41 -3.90
N GLU A 69 23.99 0.92 -3.55
CA GLU A 69 25.26 1.63 -3.77
C GLU A 69 25.82 1.38 -5.17
N ASN A 70 25.59 0.19 -5.74
CA ASN A 70 26.23 -0.21 -6.99
C ASN A 70 25.25 -0.65 -8.10
N ASN A 71 23.95 -0.85 -7.81
CA ASN A 71 23.07 -1.47 -8.81
C ASN A 71 21.55 -1.28 -8.58
N ASN A 72 21.02 -0.06 -8.79
CA ASN A 72 19.57 0.20 -8.82
C ASN A 72 18.80 -0.76 -9.77
N GLN A 73 19.49 -1.33 -10.77
CA GLN A 73 18.93 -2.33 -11.68
C GLN A 73 18.51 -3.62 -10.98
N VAL A 74 19.27 -4.10 -9.96
CA VAL A 74 18.91 -5.31 -9.20
C VAL A 74 17.64 -5.07 -8.40
N LEU A 75 17.52 -3.87 -7.81
CA LEU A 75 16.31 -3.47 -7.11
C LEU A 75 15.13 -3.44 -8.08
N GLU A 76 15.26 -2.71 -9.19
CA GLU A 76 14.21 -2.59 -10.22
C GLU A 76 13.77 -3.95 -10.78
N GLN A 77 14.72 -4.86 -11.03
CA GLN A 77 14.46 -6.20 -11.57
C GLN A 77 13.65 -7.09 -10.62
N TYR A 78 13.95 -7.06 -9.32
CA TYR A 78 13.36 -8.00 -8.37
C TYR A 78 12.21 -7.41 -7.55
N TYR A 79 12.08 -6.08 -7.48
CA TYR A 79 11.12 -5.41 -6.60
C TYR A 79 9.67 -5.86 -6.85
N ALA A 80 9.19 -5.83 -8.10
CA ALA A 80 7.81 -6.22 -8.40
C ALA A 80 7.50 -7.68 -8.02
N ASN A 81 8.47 -8.58 -8.20
CA ASN A 81 8.31 -9.99 -7.84
C ASN A 81 8.24 -10.19 -6.33
N PHE A 82 9.17 -9.60 -5.58
CA PHE A 82 9.13 -9.69 -4.11
C PHE A 82 7.92 -8.98 -3.52
N LEU A 83 7.49 -7.86 -4.11
CA LEU A 83 6.25 -7.18 -3.73
C LEU A 83 5.03 -8.09 -3.95
N THR A 84 5.00 -8.85 -5.06
CA THR A 84 3.96 -9.86 -5.32
C THR A 84 3.97 -10.94 -4.25
N TYR A 85 5.13 -11.53 -3.93
CA TYR A 85 5.24 -12.56 -2.88
C TYR A 85 4.79 -12.04 -1.51
N PHE A 86 5.17 -10.80 -1.17
CA PHE A 86 4.72 -10.16 0.04
C PHE A 86 3.19 -10.02 0.07
N TYR A 87 2.58 -9.51 -1.00
CA TYR A 87 1.12 -9.38 -1.09
C TYR A 87 0.39 -10.72 -1.12
N ILE A 88 0.98 -11.79 -1.67
CA ILE A 88 0.43 -13.15 -1.56
C ILE A 88 0.35 -13.55 -0.09
N GLY A 89 1.43 -13.36 0.68
CA GLY A 89 1.43 -13.60 2.13
C GLY A 89 0.36 -12.78 2.85
N LEU A 90 0.21 -11.50 2.50
CA LEU A 90 -0.84 -10.66 3.07
C LEU A 90 -2.25 -11.13 2.71
N THR A 91 -2.47 -11.62 1.50
CA THR A 91 -3.76 -12.16 1.09
C THR A 91 -4.15 -13.39 1.90
N PHE A 92 -3.19 -14.27 2.22
CA PHE A 92 -3.44 -15.38 3.13
C PHE A 92 -3.85 -14.89 4.52
N ILE A 93 -3.14 -13.91 5.09
CA ILE A 93 -3.48 -13.32 6.39
C ILE A 93 -4.86 -12.63 6.34
N ALA A 94 -5.14 -11.87 5.28
CA ALA A 94 -6.42 -11.21 5.05
C ALA A 94 -7.58 -12.22 4.98
N ALA A 95 -7.35 -13.37 4.32
CA ALA A 95 -8.33 -14.45 4.24
C ALA A 95 -8.61 -15.08 5.61
N ILE A 96 -7.58 -15.32 6.43
CA ILE A 96 -7.74 -15.84 7.79
C ILE A 96 -8.58 -14.87 8.64
N PHE A 97 -8.20 -13.60 8.67
CA PHE A 97 -8.92 -12.56 9.43
C PHE A 97 -10.36 -12.43 8.97
N SER A 98 -10.58 -12.37 7.66
CA SER A 98 -11.90 -12.26 7.06
C SER A 98 -12.78 -13.48 7.37
N THR A 99 -12.20 -14.68 7.39
CA THR A 99 -12.89 -15.92 7.75
C THR A 99 -13.36 -15.88 9.20
N ILE A 100 -12.47 -15.53 10.14
CA ILE A 100 -12.80 -15.46 11.57
C ILE A 100 -13.95 -14.49 11.80
N SER A 101 -13.87 -13.29 11.23
CA SER A 101 -14.91 -12.28 11.38
C SER A 101 -16.23 -12.68 10.71
N THR A 102 -16.17 -13.29 9.52
CA THR A 102 -17.36 -13.78 8.80
C THR A 102 -18.07 -14.87 9.59
N ILE A 103 -17.34 -15.82 10.19
CA ILE A 103 -17.93 -16.86 11.05
C ILE A 103 -18.63 -16.22 12.26
N LYS A 104 -18.01 -15.24 12.92
CA LYS A 104 -18.62 -14.53 14.05
C LYS A 104 -19.90 -13.81 13.63
N GLU A 105 -19.88 -13.09 12.51
CA GLU A 105 -21.04 -12.35 12.00
C GLU A 105 -22.18 -13.29 11.59
N PHE A 106 -21.85 -14.39 10.89
CA PHE A 106 -22.82 -15.41 10.51
C PHE A 106 -23.46 -16.10 11.72
N LYS A 107 -22.68 -16.39 12.77
CA LYS A 107 -23.22 -16.96 14.01
C LYS A 107 -24.26 -16.04 14.65
N SER A 108 -24.05 -14.72 14.59
CA SER A 108 -24.95 -13.72 15.17
C SER A 108 -26.19 -13.42 14.32
N THR A 109 -26.05 -13.36 13.00
CA THR A 109 -27.13 -12.89 12.09
C THR A 109 -27.84 -14.03 11.37
N LYS A 110 -27.18 -15.18 11.20
CA LYS A 110 -27.60 -16.31 10.34
C LYS A 110 -27.82 -15.94 8.87
N ASP A 111 -27.34 -14.78 8.42
CA ASP A 111 -27.51 -14.33 7.04
C ASP A 111 -26.48 -14.98 6.10
N LYS A 112 -26.96 -15.78 5.15
CA LYS A 112 -26.12 -16.44 4.14
C LYS A 112 -25.44 -15.46 3.17
N THR A 113 -25.93 -14.24 3.03
CA THR A 113 -25.35 -13.24 2.10
C THR A 113 -23.96 -12.77 2.54
N ILE A 114 -23.60 -12.92 3.82
CA ILE A 114 -22.27 -12.59 4.35
C ILE A 114 -21.18 -13.41 3.65
N TRP A 115 -21.44 -14.70 3.38
CA TRP A 115 -20.49 -15.56 2.68
C TRP A 115 -20.25 -15.13 1.23
N ILE A 116 -21.27 -14.57 0.57
CA ILE A 116 -21.12 -14.01 -0.78
C ILE A 116 -20.21 -12.78 -0.73
N ASN A 117 -20.43 -11.87 0.23
CA ASN A 117 -19.58 -10.68 0.41
C ASN A 117 -18.14 -11.06 0.76
N TYR A 118 -17.95 -12.09 1.59
CA TYR A 118 -16.64 -12.67 1.89
C TYR A 118 -15.95 -13.15 0.62
N THR A 119 -16.61 -13.95 -0.22
CA THR A 119 -16.02 -14.45 -1.47
C THR A 119 -15.58 -13.32 -2.40
N PHE A 120 -16.42 -12.29 -2.59
CA PHE A 120 -16.04 -11.13 -3.40
C PHE A 120 -14.86 -10.38 -2.81
N LYS A 121 -14.81 -10.23 -1.49
CA LYS A 121 -13.70 -9.57 -0.82
C LYS A 121 -12.38 -10.29 -1.09
N ILE A 122 -12.33 -11.62 -0.89
CA ILE A 122 -11.13 -12.43 -1.14
C ILE A 122 -10.74 -12.37 -2.62
N LEU A 123 -11.72 -12.47 -3.53
CA LEU A 123 -11.47 -12.36 -4.96
C LEU A 123 -10.80 -11.03 -5.32
N PHE A 124 -11.28 -9.91 -4.78
CA PHE A 124 -10.66 -8.62 -5.01
C PHE A 124 -9.27 -8.50 -4.37
N ASP A 125 -9.06 -9.04 -3.16
CA ASP A 125 -7.74 -9.05 -2.54
C ASP A 125 -6.71 -9.83 -3.39
N VAL A 126 -7.13 -10.96 -3.99
CA VAL A 126 -6.34 -11.73 -4.95
C VAL A 126 -6.05 -10.91 -6.21
N ILE A 127 -7.06 -10.28 -6.82
CA ILE A 127 -6.87 -9.45 -8.02
C ILE A 127 -5.86 -8.33 -7.73
N ILE A 128 -6.03 -7.61 -6.61
CA ILE A 128 -5.15 -6.51 -6.23
C ILE A 128 -3.72 -6.99 -5.95
N THR A 129 -3.56 -8.17 -5.36
CA THR A 129 -2.24 -8.77 -5.09
C THR A 129 -1.37 -8.87 -6.34
N PHE A 130 -1.99 -9.22 -7.47
CA PHE A 130 -1.28 -9.31 -8.75
C PHE A 130 -1.30 -8.00 -9.52
N LEU A 131 -2.38 -7.22 -9.43
CA LEU A 131 -2.52 -5.98 -10.20
C LEU A 131 -1.58 -4.87 -9.68
N LEU A 132 -1.48 -4.70 -8.37
CA LEU A 132 -0.76 -3.57 -7.79
C LEU A 132 0.76 -3.59 -8.12
N PRO A 133 1.48 -4.71 -8.00
CA PRO A 133 2.89 -4.79 -8.43
C PRO A 133 3.07 -4.45 -9.92
N GLN A 134 2.11 -4.80 -10.78
CA GLN A 134 2.17 -4.46 -12.21
C GLN A 134 2.01 -2.96 -12.45
N ILE A 135 1.15 -2.28 -11.69
CA ILE A 135 1.04 -0.81 -11.76
C ILE A 135 2.34 -0.14 -11.29
N VAL A 136 3.00 -0.66 -10.25
CA VAL A 136 4.31 -0.15 -9.83
C VAL A 136 5.35 -0.39 -10.92
N ASN A 137 5.36 -1.57 -11.55
CA ASN A 137 6.27 -1.87 -12.64
C ASN A 137 6.06 -0.95 -13.86
N LEU A 138 4.81 -0.67 -14.22
CA LEU A 138 4.49 0.31 -15.25
C LEU A 138 5.15 1.68 -14.98
N PHE A 139 5.12 2.16 -13.72
CA PHE A 139 5.79 3.42 -13.38
C PHE A 139 7.31 3.30 -13.35
N ASN A 140 7.87 2.13 -13.05
CA ASN A 140 9.31 1.87 -13.19
C ASN A 140 9.75 2.01 -14.66
N ASP A 141 8.94 1.51 -15.60
CA ASP A 141 9.20 1.60 -17.04
C ASP A 141 9.03 3.02 -17.58
N LEU A 142 8.03 3.77 -17.08
CA LEU A 142 7.72 5.13 -17.54
C LEU A 142 8.65 6.21 -16.98
N ILE A 143 9.15 6.03 -15.76
CA ILE A 143 9.96 7.04 -15.05
C ILE A 143 11.31 6.40 -14.74
N SER A 144 12.40 6.89 -15.33
CA SER A 144 13.73 6.36 -15.06
C SER A 144 14.28 6.86 -13.72
N SER A 145 15.01 5.99 -12.99
CA SER A 145 15.62 6.37 -11.71
C SER A 145 16.66 7.46 -11.89
N ASN A 146 17.39 7.43 -13.02
CA ASN A 146 18.38 8.44 -13.38
C ASN A 146 17.75 9.82 -13.60
N SER A 147 16.56 9.88 -14.21
CA SER A 147 15.83 11.14 -14.39
C SER A 147 15.50 11.77 -13.04
N ILE A 148 15.06 10.98 -12.06
CA ILE A 148 14.78 11.48 -10.71
C ILE A 148 16.08 11.91 -10.04
N LEU A 149 17.12 11.07 -10.04
CA LEU A 149 18.42 11.39 -9.44
C LEU A 149 19.02 12.68 -10.00
N ASN A 150 18.89 12.93 -11.31
CA ASN A 150 19.35 14.17 -11.94
C ASN A 150 18.62 15.42 -11.40
N LEU A 151 17.33 15.32 -11.07
CA LEU A 151 16.59 16.43 -10.44
C LEU A 151 17.05 16.69 -9.00
N LEU A 152 17.64 15.69 -8.34
CA LEU A 152 18.13 15.78 -6.97
C LEU A 152 19.58 16.29 -6.89
N ARG A 153 20.29 16.34 -8.00
CA ARG A 153 21.68 16.82 -8.03
C ARG A 153 21.75 18.32 -7.73
N ASP A 154 22.81 18.70 -7.04
CA ASP A 154 23.18 20.08 -6.88
C ASP A 154 23.82 20.59 -8.18
N ASP A 155 23.38 21.75 -8.64
CA ASP A 155 23.82 22.34 -9.90
C ASP A 155 25.30 22.75 -9.86
N PHE A 156 25.86 22.93 -8.65
CA PHE A 156 27.24 23.35 -8.44
C PHE A 156 28.21 22.19 -8.15
N SER A 157 27.77 21.15 -7.45
CA SER A 157 28.66 20.03 -7.04
C SER A 157 28.49 18.77 -7.88
N GLY A 158 27.39 18.66 -8.65
CA GLY A 158 27.03 17.43 -9.38
C GLY A 158 26.68 16.24 -8.48
N GLN A 159 26.74 16.40 -7.15
CA GLN A 159 26.37 15.39 -6.17
C GLN A 159 24.89 15.54 -5.77
N ASN A 160 24.30 14.48 -5.22
CA ASN A 160 22.93 14.54 -4.72
C ASN A 160 22.82 15.54 -3.55
N SER A 161 21.93 16.52 -3.67
CA SER A 161 21.65 17.48 -2.60
C SER A 161 20.69 16.86 -1.58
N PRO A 162 21.10 16.68 -0.31
CA PRO A 162 20.23 16.10 0.71
C PRO A 162 18.93 16.89 0.92
N GLY A 163 19.01 18.23 0.79
CA GLY A 163 17.85 19.10 0.89
C GLY A 163 16.84 18.91 -0.25
N LYS A 164 17.31 18.87 -1.50
CA LYS A 164 16.44 18.59 -2.67
C LYS A 164 15.80 17.20 -2.55
N ALA A 165 16.57 16.20 -2.14
CA ALA A 165 16.08 14.84 -1.93
C ALA A 165 14.98 14.80 -0.85
N ALA A 166 15.13 15.53 0.27
CA ALA A 166 14.13 15.56 1.35
C ALA A 166 12.82 16.20 0.92
N TRP A 167 12.87 17.32 0.18
CA TRP A 167 11.67 17.95 -0.36
C TRP A 167 10.97 17.07 -1.40
N PHE A 168 11.75 16.40 -2.25
CA PHE A 168 11.20 15.48 -3.25
C PHE A 168 10.56 14.26 -2.59
N PHE A 169 11.19 13.71 -1.55
CA PHE A 169 10.62 12.65 -0.72
C PHE A 169 9.29 13.09 -0.12
N LEU A 170 9.22 14.29 0.47
CA LEU A 170 7.98 14.81 1.06
C LEU A 170 6.87 14.94 0.02
N LEU A 171 7.18 15.45 -1.18
CA LEU A 171 6.22 15.53 -2.28
C LEU A 171 5.70 14.14 -2.68
N ALA A 172 6.61 13.18 -2.88
CA ALA A 172 6.28 11.80 -3.22
C ALA A 172 5.43 11.13 -2.12
N TYR A 173 5.74 11.39 -0.85
CA TYR A 173 4.98 10.92 0.31
C TYR A 173 3.54 11.48 0.33
N ILE A 174 3.36 12.76 0.02
CA ILE A 174 2.02 13.38 -0.08
C ILE A 174 1.22 12.72 -1.21
N ILE A 175 1.82 12.53 -2.39
CA ILE A 175 1.18 11.85 -3.53
C ILE A 175 0.75 10.43 -3.14
N TYR A 176 1.64 9.69 -2.47
CA TYR A 176 1.38 8.36 -1.94
C TYR A 176 0.17 8.34 -0.99
N ILE A 177 0.15 9.23 0.02
CA ILE A 177 -0.95 9.31 0.98
C ILE A 177 -2.27 9.65 0.29
N VAL A 178 -2.27 10.62 -0.62
CA VAL A 178 -3.48 11.00 -1.36
C VAL A 178 -4.01 9.80 -2.14
N GLY A 179 -3.13 9.06 -2.82
CA GLY A 179 -3.49 7.82 -3.52
C GLY A 179 -4.18 6.81 -2.60
N ILE A 180 -3.61 6.55 -1.42
CA ILE A 180 -4.22 5.65 -0.43
C ILE A 180 -5.58 6.16 0.03
N CYS A 181 -5.72 7.45 0.30
CA CYS A 181 -6.97 8.03 0.76
C CYS A 181 -8.08 7.88 -0.29
N LEU A 182 -7.79 8.14 -1.57
CA LEU A 182 -8.74 7.95 -2.66
C LEU A 182 -9.12 6.47 -2.82
N TRP A 183 -8.12 5.58 -2.76
CA TRP A 183 -8.35 4.14 -2.84
C TRP A 183 -9.25 3.66 -1.70
N VAL A 184 -8.93 3.98 -0.43
CA VAL A 184 -9.76 3.60 0.73
C VAL A 184 -11.15 4.23 0.63
N LYS A 185 -11.25 5.50 0.22
CA LYS A 185 -12.51 6.22 0.05
C LYS A 185 -13.40 5.58 -1.03
N SER A 186 -12.84 4.91 -2.03
CA SER A 186 -13.63 4.17 -3.02
C SER A 186 -14.52 3.10 -2.37
N THR A 187 -14.15 2.60 -1.17
CA THR A 187 -14.80 1.50 -0.43
C THR A 187 -14.85 0.17 -1.19
N TRP A 188 -14.20 0.08 -2.35
CA TRP A 188 -14.19 -1.07 -3.24
C TRP A 188 -12.79 -1.64 -3.32
N ALA A 189 -12.69 -2.97 -3.42
CA ALA A 189 -11.42 -3.68 -3.64
C ALA A 189 -10.26 -3.11 -2.79
N LEU A 190 -10.43 -3.12 -1.47
CA LEU A 190 -9.48 -2.50 -0.52
C LEU A 190 -8.05 -3.05 -0.68
N GLY A 191 -7.92 -4.28 -1.16
CA GLY A 191 -6.65 -4.98 -1.23
C GLY A 191 -6.26 -5.61 0.10
N PRO A 192 -5.33 -6.57 0.09
CA PRO A 192 -5.09 -7.45 1.23
C PRO A 192 -4.69 -6.68 2.49
N TYR A 193 -3.84 -5.67 2.38
CA TYR A 193 -3.41 -4.86 3.51
C TYR A 193 -4.56 -4.07 4.17
N ASN A 194 -5.32 -3.32 3.38
CA ASN A 194 -6.45 -2.54 3.92
C ASN A 194 -7.58 -3.46 4.39
N SER A 195 -7.72 -4.65 3.78
CA SER A 195 -8.61 -5.73 4.23
C SER A 195 -8.21 -6.24 5.62
N ILE A 196 -6.92 -6.49 5.89
CA ILE A 196 -6.42 -6.83 7.23
C ILE A 196 -6.77 -5.72 8.23
N CYS A 197 -6.46 -4.46 7.90
CA CYS A 197 -6.74 -3.33 8.78
C CYS A 197 -8.23 -3.21 9.14
N SER A 198 -9.11 -3.39 8.16
CA SER A 198 -10.56 -3.30 8.33
C SER A 198 -11.10 -4.46 9.18
N GLU A 199 -10.61 -5.68 8.98
CA GLU A 199 -10.98 -6.83 9.81
C GLU A 199 -10.44 -6.71 11.22
N PHE A 200 -9.23 -6.17 11.38
CA PHE A 200 -8.65 -5.91 12.69
C PHE A 200 -9.51 -4.92 13.49
N VAL A 201 -9.96 -3.82 12.86
CA VAL A 201 -10.94 -2.89 13.45
C VAL A 201 -12.22 -3.61 13.86
N ARG A 202 -12.76 -4.46 12.97
CA ARG A 202 -14.01 -5.21 13.24
C ARG A 202 -13.88 -6.18 14.40
N LEU A 203 -12.73 -6.86 14.54
CA LEU A 203 -12.48 -7.85 15.58
C LEU A 203 -12.15 -7.23 16.93
N THR A 204 -11.36 -6.16 16.93
CA THR A 204 -10.81 -5.56 18.17
C THR A 204 -11.58 -4.32 18.64
N LYS A 205 -12.41 -3.73 17.78
CA LYS A 205 -13.09 -2.44 17.99
C LYS A 205 -12.12 -1.26 18.19
N ILE A 206 -10.84 -1.43 17.87
CA ILE A 206 -9.84 -0.36 17.90
C ILE A 206 -10.08 0.61 16.73
N LYS A 207 -9.83 1.91 16.93
CA LYS A 207 -9.97 2.94 15.89
C LYS A 207 -9.04 2.66 14.70
N TYR A 208 -9.51 2.93 13.48
CA TYR A 208 -8.77 2.67 12.24
C TYR A 208 -7.31 3.17 12.24
N GLY A 209 -7.05 4.38 12.75
CA GLY A 209 -5.69 4.92 12.80
C GLY A 209 -4.72 4.09 13.67
N ALA A 210 -5.19 3.59 14.82
CA ALA A 210 -4.38 2.74 15.68
C ALA A 210 -4.25 1.31 15.12
N SER A 211 -5.31 0.78 14.51
CA SER A 211 -5.26 -0.51 13.80
C SER A 211 -4.24 -0.47 12.66
N ARG A 212 -4.23 0.63 11.89
CA ARG A 212 -3.28 0.85 10.80
C ARG A 212 -1.85 0.90 11.29
N PHE A 213 -1.59 1.67 12.36
CA PHE A 213 -0.28 1.72 13.00
C PHE A 213 0.22 0.34 13.46
N ILE A 214 -0.63 -0.46 14.11
CA ILE A 214 -0.28 -1.83 14.52
C ILE A 214 0.04 -2.70 13.30
N CYS A 215 -0.79 -2.64 12.26
CA CYS A 215 -0.55 -3.37 11.02
C CYS A 215 0.77 -2.93 10.36
N ASP A 216 1.08 -1.64 10.35
CA ASP A 216 2.32 -1.09 9.79
C ASP A 216 3.56 -1.59 10.53
N ILE A 217 3.51 -1.68 11.87
CA ILE A 217 4.56 -2.34 12.66
C ILE A 217 4.68 -3.82 12.27
N LEU A 218 3.58 -4.54 12.14
CA LEU A 218 3.63 -5.96 11.77
C LEU A 218 4.21 -6.17 10.35
N MET A 219 4.04 -5.20 9.44
CA MET A 219 4.61 -5.27 8.09
C MET A 219 6.12 -5.10 8.04
N ILE A 220 6.70 -4.41 9.01
CA ILE A 220 8.15 -4.21 9.07
C ILE A 220 8.87 -5.38 9.72
N LEU A 221 8.15 -6.17 10.52
CA LEU A 221 8.69 -7.26 11.31
C LEU A 221 9.44 -8.31 10.46
N PRO A 222 8.95 -8.76 9.28
CA PRO A 222 9.72 -9.66 8.42
C PRO A 222 11.08 -9.07 8.03
N GLY A 223 11.14 -7.79 7.64
CA GLY A 223 12.41 -7.12 7.35
C GLY A 223 13.35 -7.10 8.56
N VAL A 224 12.84 -6.76 9.74
CA VAL A 224 13.66 -6.71 10.97
C VAL A 224 14.14 -8.10 11.41
N LEU A 225 13.34 -9.14 11.24
CA LEU A 225 13.74 -10.50 11.59
C LEU A 225 14.81 -11.05 10.63
N PHE A 226 14.74 -10.66 9.36
CA PHE A 226 15.58 -11.24 8.32
C PHE A 226 16.83 -10.44 7.95
N PHE A 227 16.94 -9.14 8.28
CA PHE A 227 18.09 -8.33 7.85
C PHE A 227 19.43 -8.87 8.37
N GLY A 228 19.44 -9.44 9.58
CA GLY A 228 20.64 -10.02 10.19
C GLY A 228 21.21 -11.21 9.41
N LEU A 229 20.40 -11.86 8.59
CA LEU A 229 20.77 -13.05 7.81
C LEU A 229 21.41 -12.70 6.45
N ILE A 230 21.45 -11.43 6.05
CA ILE A 230 22.16 -11.02 4.83
C ILE A 230 23.67 -11.26 5.04
N THR A 231 24.34 -11.90 4.08
CA THR A 231 25.70 -12.43 4.28
C THR A 231 26.79 -11.38 4.08
N ASN A 232 26.65 -10.49 3.09
CA ASN A 232 27.70 -9.51 2.75
C ASN A 232 27.22 -8.05 2.82
N GLY A 233 28.18 -7.13 2.97
CA GLY A 233 27.95 -5.68 2.95
C GLY A 233 27.74 -5.05 4.33
N ASP A 234 27.67 -3.71 4.36
CA ASP A 234 27.41 -2.96 5.59
C ASP A 234 25.94 -3.05 6.00
N LYS A 235 25.67 -3.82 7.06
CA LYS A 235 24.33 -4.03 7.60
C LYS A 235 23.80 -2.80 8.33
N LEU A 236 24.66 -2.04 8.98
CA LEU A 236 24.25 -0.85 9.73
C LEU A 236 23.88 0.27 8.78
N SER A 237 24.72 0.53 7.77
CA SER A 237 24.40 1.49 6.70
C SER A 237 23.10 1.12 5.99
N PHE A 238 22.91 -0.15 5.63
CA PHE A 238 21.67 -0.63 5.04
C PHE A 238 20.46 -0.41 5.94
N PHE A 239 20.58 -0.76 7.23
CA PHE A 239 19.50 -0.57 8.19
C PHE A 239 19.16 0.91 8.35
N PHE A 240 20.12 1.80 8.59
CA PHE A 240 19.83 3.22 8.80
C PHE A 240 19.37 3.97 7.55
N THR A 241 19.79 3.53 6.37
CA THR A 241 19.34 4.09 5.09
C THR A 241 17.88 3.71 4.81
N ASN A 242 17.51 2.45 5.08
CA ASN A 242 16.20 1.92 4.72
C ASN A 242 15.17 1.94 5.86
N PHE A 243 15.62 1.93 7.11
CA PHE A 243 14.85 2.14 8.34
C PHE A 243 15.26 3.50 8.92
N SER A 244 14.91 4.56 8.20
CA SER A 244 15.31 5.92 8.53
C SER A 244 14.16 6.71 9.16
N ILE A 245 14.37 8.01 9.39
CA ILE A 245 13.33 8.96 9.78
C ILE A 245 12.13 8.93 8.81
N ALA A 246 12.37 8.73 7.51
CA ALA A 246 11.29 8.61 6.53
C ALA A 246 10.43 7.36 6.75
N THR A 247 11.03 6.23 7.10
CA THR A 247 10.30 5.01 7.49
C THR A 247 9.48 5.23 8.76
N MET A 248 10.03 5.96 9.73
CA MET A 248 9.29 6.36 10.93
C MET A 248 8.11 7.27 10.58
N VAL A 249 8.27 8.21 9.65
CA VAL A 249 7.15 9.01 9.12
C VAL A 249 6.09 8.12 8.48
N PHE A 250 6.48 7.13 7.67
CA PHE A 250 5.54 6.16 7.08
C PHE A 250 4.79 5.37 8.15
N LEU A 251 5.48 4.86 9.18
CA LEU A 251 4.88 4.08 10.27
C LEU A 251 3.91 4.91 11.13
N PHE A 252 4.35 6.07 11.60
CA PHE A 252 3.65 6.82 12.63
C PHE A 252 2.68 7.88 12.09
N LEU A 253 2.95 8.48 10.93
CA LEU A 253 2.16 9.61 10.41
C LEU A 253 1.15 9.20 9.33
N THR A 254 1.40 8.13 8.58
CA THR A 254 0.50 7.72 7.48
C THR A 254 -0.92 7.44 7.97
N GLY A 255 -1.08 6.68 9.05
CA GLY A 255 -2.39 6.37 9.64
C GLY A 255 -3.18 7.62 10.06
N PRO A 256 -2.63 8.49 10.93
CA PRO A 256 -3.25 9.75 11.33
C PRO A 256 -3.60 10.70 10.17
N ILE A 257 -2.68 10.86 9.21
CA ILE A 257 -2.90 11.74 8.05
C ILE A 257 -4.00 11.15 7.17
N CYS A 258 -3.97 9.85 6.86
CA CYS A 258 -5.02 9.18 6.10
C CYS A 258 -6.39 9.35 6.75
N ASN A 259 -6.50 9.14 8.06
CA ASN A 259 -7.76 9.30 8.79
C ASN A 259 -8.30 10.74 8.69
N THR A 260 -7.43 11.74 8.75
CA THR A 260 -7.82 13.15 8.63
C THR A 260 -8.28 13.50 7.21
N LEU A 261 -7.56 13.04 6.19
CA LEU A 261 -7.90 13.26 4.79
C LEU A 261 -9.16 12.52 4.39
N ILE A 262 -9.35 11.25 4.78
CA ILE A 262 -10.57 10.49 4.53
C ILE A 262 -11.79 11.22 5.11
N LYS A 263 -11.71 11.72 6.35
CA LYS A 263 -12.81 12.52 6.95
C LYS A 263 -13.12 13.79 6.15
N ARG A 264 -12.12 14.43 5.55
CA ARG A 264 -12.35 15.60 4.68
C ARG A 264 -12.96 15.17 3.34
N LEU A 265 -12.46 14.10 2.74
CA LEU A 265 -13.02 13.51 1.53
C LEU A 265 -14.47 13.06 1.74
N ASP A 266 -14.83 12.56 2.92
CA ASP A 266 -16.22 12.21 3.26
C ASP A 266 -17.15 13.41 3.27
N LYS A 267 -16.67 14.59 3.68
CA LYS A 267 -17.45 15.83 3.65
C LYS A 267 -17.65 16.37 2.23
N VAL A 268 -16.64 16.24 1.38
CA VAL A 268 -16.67 16.75 0.00
C VAL A 268 -17.39 15.78 -0.95
N LEU A 269 -17.13 14.47 -0.79
CA LEU A 269 -17.67 13.38 -1.59
C LEU A 269 -18.60 12.53 -0.74
N ASP A 270 -19.77 13.09 -0.45
CA ASP A 270 -20.85 12.39 0.25
C ASP A 270 -21.65 11.54 -0.74
N TYR A 271 -21.44 10.22 -0.70
CA TYR A 271 -22.14 9.29 -1.58
C TYR A 271 -23.65 9.34 -1.37
N ASN A 272 -24.13 9.62 -0.15
CA ASN A 272 -25.57 9.63 0.14
C ASN A 272 -26.29 10.72 -0.66
N LYS A 273 -25.66 11.89 -0.81
CA LYS A 273 -26.18 13.00 -1.63
C LYS A 273 -26.17 12.71 -3.14
N LEU A 274 -25.37 11.74 -3.58
CA LEU A 274 -25.21 11.36 -4.99
C LEU A 274 -26.08 10.15 -5.37
N THR A 275 -26.53 9.38 -4.38
CA THR A 275 -27.57 8.34 -4.52
C THR A 275 -28.88 8.99 -4.93
N LYS A 276 -29.52 8.49 -5.99
CA LYS A 276 -30.87 8.86 -6.41
C LYS A 276 -31.72 7.61 -6.51
#